data_AF-A0A7K1JSJ0-F1
#
_entry.id   AF-A0A7K1JSJ0-F1
#
_cell.length_a   1.000
_cell.length_b   1.000
_cell.length_c   1.000
_cell.angle_alpha   90.00
_cell.angle_beta   90.00
_cell.angle_gamma   90.00
#
_symmetry.space_group_name_H-M   'P 1'
#
loop_
_entity.id
_entity.type
_entity.pdbx_description
1 polymer ?
#
loop_
_entity_poly.entity_id
_entity_poly.type
_entity_poly.pdbx_seq_one_letter_code
_entity_poly.pdbx_strand_id
1 'polypeptide(L)'
;MHEQLDIPYSGMVSFGQRPFLTDVEQLEKWQPDVAIVGAPFDIGTTNRPGARFGPRAIRSTAYEPGTYHLDLGLEIFDWLEVVDFGDAYCPHGQTEVSHANIRERVHAIASRGIVPVVLGGDHSITWPSATAVADVHGYGNVGIVHFDAHADTADEIEGNLASHGTPMRRLIESGAVPGTHFIQVGLRGYWPPQDTFEWMKEQGMVWHTMQEIWDRGFKEVMVDAVGQALSKADKLYLSVDIDVLDPAHAPGTGTPEPGGLTSADLLRMVRQLCYEHDVAAVDVVEVAPAYDHAELTVNAAHRVVFEALSGMAARRRDQAGANPGPPSPQSR
;
A
#
# COMPACT_ATOMS: atom_id res chain seq x y z
N MET A 1 33.29 9.17 9.59
CA MET A 1 32.31 10.28 9.46
C MET A 1 31.10 9.90 8.61
N HIS A 2 31.22 9.06 7.56
CA HIS A 2 30.07 8.41 6.93
C HIS A 2 29.34 7.45 7.89
N GLU A 3 30.08 6.65 8.67
CA GLU A 3 29.52 5.73 9.70
C GLU A 3 28.62 6.39 10.77
N GLN A 4 28.58 7.72 10.88
CA GLN A 4 27.80 8.42 11.90
C GLN A 4 26.40 8.85 11.42
N LEU A 5 26.09 8.72 10.12
CA LEU A 5 24.82 9.15 9.53
C LEU A 5 23.81 8.02 9.29
N ASP A 6 24.24 6.76 9.44
CA ASP A 6 23.45 5.57 9.15
C ASP A 6 23.04 4.85 10.45
N ILE A 7 22.66 5.62 11.48
CA ILE A 7 22.14 5.08 12.75
C ILE A 7 20.65 5.42 12.85
N PRO A 8 19.77 4.47 13.20
CA PRO A 8 18.32 4.55 12.93
C PRO A 8 17.61 5.75 13.57
N TYR A 9 18.18 6.27 14.65
CA TYR A 9 17.64 7.36 15.47
C TYR A 9 18.32 8.72 15.19
N SER A 10 19.09 8.84 14.11
CA SER A 10 19.85 10.04 13.76
C SER A 10 19.84 10.31 12.25
N GLY A 11 20.25 11.51 11.85
CA GLY A 11 20.29 11.89 10.43
C GLY A 11 18.97 12.45 9.91
N MET A 12 18.92 12.68 8.59
CA MET A 12 17.72 13.13 7.91
C MET A 12 16.77 11.95 7.74
N VAL A 13 15.51 12.13 8.13
CA VAL A 13 14.50 11.06 8.05
C VAL A 13 13.96 10.96 6.63
N SER A 14 14.47 10.00 5.87
CA SER A 14 13.90 9.46 4.64
C SER A 14 13.55 7.98 4.84
N PHE A 15 12.67 7.44 4.00
CA PHE A 15 12.28 6.04 4.10
C PHE A 15 13.48 5.11 3.86
N GLY A 16 13.76 4.21 4.81
CA GLY A 16 14.88 3.27 4.74
C GLY A 16 16.25 3.94 4.54
N GLN A 17 16.42 5.18 5.01
CA GLN A 17 17.61 6.02 4.82
C GLN A 17 18.03 6.16 3.35
N ARG A 18 17.08 6.02 2.41
CA ARG A 18 17.33 6.14 0.98
C ARG A 18 17.59 7.59 0.57
N PRO A 19 18.32 7.82 -0.54
CA PRO A 19 18.57 9.18 -1.03
C PRO A 19 17.28 9.99 -1.17
N PHE A 20 17.30 11.21 -0.64
CA PHE A 20 16.15 12.11 -0.67
C PHE A 20 16.21 13.06 -1.87
N LEU A 21 15.15 13.06 -2.68
CA LEU A 21 15.00 13.87 -3.87
C LEU A 21 13.75 14.76 -3.74
N THR A 22 13.85 16.00 -4.21
CA THR A 22 12.77 17.01 -4.13
C THR A 22 12.11 17.26 -5.47
N ASP A 23 12.88 17.18 -6.56
CA ASP A 23 12.49 17.69 -7.86
C ASP A 23 12.50 16.61 -8.95
N VAL A 24 11.62 16.78 -9.94
CA VAL A 24 11.39 15.80 -11.00
C VAL A 24 12.64 15.59 -11.88
N GLU A 25 13.43 16.64 -12.09
CA GLU A 25 14.69 16.58 -12.83
C GLU A 25 15.71 15.65 -12.14
N GLN A 26 15.64 15.54 -10.80
CA GLN A 26 16.49 14.61 -10.07
C GLN A 26 16.05 13.17 -10.29
N LEU A 27 14.74 12.89 -10.33
CA LEU A 27 14.21 11.56 -10.68
C LEU A 27 14.62 11.15 -12.10
N GLU A 28 14.51 12.04 -13.08
CA GLU A 28 14.89 11.76 -14.47
C GLU A 28 16.38 11.45 -14.64
N LYS A 29 17.21 12.10 -13.83
CA LYS A 29 18.65 11.88 -13.81
C LYS A 29 19.02 10.59 -13.09
N TRP A 30 18.33 10.26 -12.00
CA TRP A 30 18.64 9.10 -11.16
C TRP A 30 18.07 7.80 -11.73
N GLN A 31 16.86 7.85 -12.29
CA GLN A 31 16.11 6.70 -12.83
C GLN A 31 16.05 5.51 -11.86
N PRO A 32 15.54 5.72 -10.63
CA PRO A 32 15.37 4.63 -9.68
C PRO A 32 14.31 3.65 -10.17
N ASP A 33 14.31 2.44 -9.62
CA ASP A 33 13.25 1.47 -9.86
C ASP A 33 11.97 1.82 -9.09
N VAL A 34 12.16 2.35 -7.88
CA VAL A 34 11.09 2.72 -6.96
C VAL A 34 11.32 4.11 -6.39
N ALA A 35 10.26 4.91 -6.31
CA ALA A 35 10.27 6.16 -5.57
C ALA A 35 9.21 6.14 -4.47
N ILE A 36 9.64 6.34 -3.22
CA ILE A 36 8.74 6.52 -2.09
C ILE A 36 8.17 7.93 -2.13
N VAL A 37 6.86 8.10 -1.91
CA VAL A 37 6.22 9.42 -1.86
C VAL A 37 5.19 9.45 -0.74
N GLY A 38 5.14 10.52 0.06
CA GLY A 38 4.10 10.67 1.08
C GLY A 38 2.87 11.42 0.57
N ALA A 39 1.70 11.06 1.09
CA ALA A 39 0.43 11.75 0.89
C ALA A 39 -0.18 12.14 2.25
N PRO A 40 0.34 13.17 2.95
CA PRO A 40 -0.05 13.54 4.31
C PRO A 40 -1.42 14.23 4.36
N PHE A 41 -2.49 13.46 4.22
CA PHE A 41 -3.87 13.93 4.08
C PHE A 41 -4.83 13.09 4.94
N ASP A 42 -5.72 13.71 5.71
CA ASP A 42 -6.77 12.99 6.47
C ASP A 42 -8.07 13.81 6.58
N ILE A 43 -8.34 14.66 5.58
CA ILE A 43 -9.56 15.50 5.57
C ILE A 43 -10.78 14.65 5.18
N GLY A 44 -10.57 13.49 4.53
CA GLY A 44 -11.61 12.53 4.15
C GLY A 44 -12.04 11.59 5.29
N THR A 45 -11.30 11.55 6.39
CA THR A 45 -11.60 10.74 7.58
C THR A 45 -12.89 11.18 8.27
N THR A 46 -13.72 10.20 8.64
CA THR A 46 -15.04 10.45 9.26
C THR A 46 -15.05 10.29 10.78
N ASN A 47 -14.11 9.53 11.34
CA ASN A 47 -14.06 9.22 12.77
C ASN A 47 -12.84 9.85 13.46
N ARG A 48 -11.71 9.13 13.52
CA ARG A 48 -10.51 9.55 14.25
C ARG A 48 -9.43 10.08 13.29
N PRO A 49 -9.16 11.39 13.26
CA PRO A 49 -8.12 11.95 12.39
C PRO A 49 -6.72 11.68 12.93
N GLY A 50 -5.69 11.91 12.13
CA GLY A 50 -4.30 11.73 12.53
C GLY A 50 -3.44 11.08 11.46
N ALA A 51 -4.06 10.48 10.43
CA ALA A 51 -3.36 9.81 9.35
C ALA A 51 -2.48 10.77 8.52
N ARG A 52 -2.72 12.10 8.55
CA ARG A 52 -1.80 13.08 7.93
C ARG A 52 -0.36 13.01 8.45
N PHE A 53 -0.15 12.46 9.66
CA PHE A 53 1.17 12.29 10.26
C PHE A 53 1.79 10.92 9.94
N GLY A 54 1.03 10.01 9.33
CA GLY A 54 1.45 8.67 8.90
C GLY A 54 2.74 8.68 8.07
N PRO A 55 2.86 9.47 6.99
CA PRO A 55 4.04 9.42 6.12
C PRO A 55 5.33 9.78 6.85
N ARG A 56 5.25 10.70 7.83
CA ARG A 56 6.41 11.07 8.65
C ARG A 56 6.78 9.96 9.62
N ALA A 57 5.79 9.33 10.26
CA ALA A 57 6.01 8.26 11.21
C ALA A 57 6.57 6.99 10.55
N ILE A 58 6.01 6.60 9.41
CA ILE A 58 6.47 5.42 8.64
C ILE A 58 7.95 5.58 8.24
N ARG A 59 8.39 6.80 7.93
CA ARG A 59 9.82 7.08 7.66
C ARG A 59 10.69 7.04 8.92
N SER A 60 10.20 7.53 10.06
CA SER A 60 11.01 7.69 11.28
C SER A 60 11.27 6.39 12.02
N THR A 61 10.58 5.31 11.67
CA THR A 61 10.44 4.16 12.56
C THR A 61 10.61 2.86 11.79
N ALA A 62 11.80 2.29 11.96
CA ALA A 62 11.98 0.86 12.11
C ALA A 62 13.21 0.65 13.00
N TYR A 63 13.13 -0.29 13.95
CA TYR A 63 14.34 -0.95 14.41
C TYR A 63 15.04 -1.49 13.16
N GLU A 64 16.24 -1.01 12.84
CA GLU A 64 16.94 -1.32 11.60
C GLU A 64 17.94 -2.48 11.84
N PRO A 65 17.54 -3.75 11.62
CA PRO A 65 18.49 -4.87 11.63
C PRO A 65 19.34 -4.94 10.35
N GLY A 66 19.22 -3.96 9.45
CA GLY A 66 19.76 -3.96 8.09
C GLY A 66 18.70 -4.28 7.03
N THR A 67 19.13 -4.32 5.77
CA THR A 67 18.27 -4.48 4.59
C THR A 67 18.23 -5.91 4.06
N TYR A 68 18.98 -6.82 4.69
CA TYR A 68 19.05 -8.23 4.32
C TYR A 68 17.79 -8.97 4.75
N HIS A 69 17.11 -9.58 3.79
CA HIS A 69 15.90 -10.35 4.05
C HIS A 69 16.22 -11.82 4.32
N LEU A 70 16.05 -12.27 5.58
CA LEU A 70 16.42 -13.62 6.02
C LEU A 70 15.73 -14.75 5.23
N ASP A 71 14.40 -14.71 5.05
CA ASP A 71 13.67 -15.81 4.38
C ASP A 71 14.00 -15.92 2.88
N LEU A 72 14.41 -14.81 2.25
CA LEU A 72 14.69 -14.73 0.82
C LEU A 72 16.18 -14.87 0.54
N GLY A 73 17.02 -14.62 1.53
CA GLY A 73 18.48 -14.66 1.42
C GLY A 73 19.02 -13.64 0.42
N LEU A 74 18.54 -12.39 0.46
CA LEU A 74 18.99 -11.33 -0.44
C LEU A 74 19.11 -9.98 0.28
N GLU A 75 19.99 -9.13 -0.22
CA GLU A 75 19.97 -7.70 0.09
C GLU A 75 19.04 -6.97 -0.87
N ILE A 76 18.01 -6.28 -0.35
CA ILE A 76 16.94 -5.69 -1.19
C ILE A 76 17.53 -4.68 -2.18
N PHE A 77 18.43 -3.82 -1.68
CA PHE A 77 18.98 -2.70 -2.46
C PHE A 77 20.13 -3.09 -3.39
N ASP A 78 20.57 -4.35 -3.38
CA ASP A 78 21.44 -4.89 -4.44
C ASP A 78 20.65 -5.15 -5.74
N TRP A 79 19.32 -5.25 -5.63
CA TRP A 79 18.43 -5.58 -6.74
C TRP A 79 17.49 -4.43 -7.13
N LEU A 80 17.19 -3.51 -6.21
CA LEU A 80 16.32 -2.37 -6.44
C LEU A 80 17.00 -1.06 -6.06
N GLU A 81 17.03 -0.12 -7.00
CA GLU A 81 17.38 1.27 -6.72
C GLU A 81 16.14 2.01 -6.21
N VAL A 82 16.20 2.45 -4.95
CA VAL A 82 15.08 3.10 -4.25
C VAL A 82 15.51 4.47 -3.75
N VAL A 83 14.66 5.47 -3.98
CA VAL A 83 14.80 6.85 -3.46
C VAL A 83 13.55 7.28 -2.70
N ASP A 84 13.69 8.27 -1.83
CA ASP A 84 12.55 8.99 -1.22
C ASP A 84 12.33 10.30 -1.97
N PHE A 85 11.15 10.46 -2.56
CA PHE A 85 10.75 11.61 -3.35
C PHE A 85 9.87 12.59 -2.58
N GLY A 86 10.00 12.64 -1.25
CA GLY A 86 9.30 13.58 -0.39
C GLY A 86 7.79 13.39 -0.41
N ASP A 87 7.04 14.47 -0.24
CA ASP A 87 5.59 14.41 -0.05
C ASP A 87 4.85 15.23 -1.12
N ALA A 88 3.64 14.79 -1.45
CA ALA A 88 2.67 15.65 -2.13
C ALA A 88 2.25 16.79 -1.20
N TYR A 89 2.04 17.98 -1.76
CA TYR A 89 1.57 19.13 -0.99
C TYR A 89 0.05 19.02 -0.76
N CYS A 90 -0.37 18.86 0.49
CA CYS A 90 -1.79 18.77 0.88
C CYS A 90 -2.22 20.02 1.67
N PRO A 91 -2.74 21.07 1.01
CA PRO A 91 -3.19 22.28 1.69
C PRO A 91 -4.38 22.00 2.63
N HIS A 92 -4.37 22.64 3.80
CA HIS A 92 -5.41 22.44 4.81
C HIS A 92 -6.80 22.82 4.30
N GLY A 93 -7.78 21.95 4.59
CA GLY A 93 -9.19 22.17 4.26
C GLY A 93 -9.53 22.12 2.77
N GLN A 94 -8.61 21.72 1.89
CA GLN A 94 -8.81 21.71 0.45
C GLN A 94 -8.62 20.31 -0.12
N THR A 95 -9.67 19.48 -0.06
CA THR A 95 -9.67 18.09 -0.54
C THR A 95 -9.34 18.00 -2.03
N GLU A 96 -10.07 18.73 -2.88
CA GLU A 96 -9.86 18.66 -4.34
C GLU A 96 -8.44 19.04 -4.76
N VAL A 97 -7.89 20.11 -4.16
CA VAL A 97 -6.52 20.56 -4.43
C VAL A 97 -5.50 19.53 -3.92
N SER A 98 -5.72 18.96 -2.74
CA SER A 98 -4.83 17.92 -2.19
C SER A 98 -4.84 16.67 -3.07
N HIS A 99 -6.01 16.19 -3.48
CA HIS A 99 -6.15 15.04 -4.38
C HIS A 99 -5.51 15.30 -5.74
N ALA A 100 -5.65 16.50 -6.31
CA ALA A 100 -4.98 16.89 -7.55
C ALA A 100 -3.44 16.85 -7.39
N ASN A 101 -2.91 17.40 -6.30
CA ASN A 101 -1.47 17.40 -6.03
C ASN A 101 -0.92 15.98 -5.80
N ILE A 102 -1.68 15.11 -5.13
CA ILE A 102 -1.32 13.69 -4.95
C ILE A 102 -1.27 13.00 -6.32
N ARG A 103 -2.31 13.15 -7.15
CA ARG A 103 -2.34 12.59 -8.50
C ARG A 103 -1.15 13.06 -9.33
N GLU A 104 -0.84 14.36 -9.31
CA GLU A 104 0.30 14.94 -10.04
C GLU A 104 1.63 14.33 -9.58
N ARG A 105 1.85 14.23 -8.27
CA ARG A 105 3.11 13.69 -7.70
C ARG A 105 3.29 12.21 -8.03
N VAL A 106 2.23 11.41 -7.93
CA VAL A 106 2.25 9.98 -8.30
C VAL A 106 2.43 9.80 -9.80
N HIS A 107 1.73 10.60 -10.62
CA HIS A 107 1.87 10.59 -12.07
C HIS A 107 3.30 10.95 -12.50
N ALA A 108 3.93 11.92 -11.83
CA ALA A 108 5.33 12.28 -12.11
C ALA A 108 6.30 11.10 -11.91
N ILE A 109 6.02 10.21 -10.96
CA ILE A 109 6.80 8.98 -10.77
C ILE A 109 6.43 7.96 -11.86
N ALA A 110 5.16 7.58 -11.93
CA ALA A 110 4.69 6.48 -12.79
C ALA A 110 4.97 6.73 -14.29
N SER A 111 4.78 7.96 -14.78
CA SER A 111 5.01 8.33 -16.19
C SER A 111 6.46 8.16 -16.65
N ARG A 112 7.40 7.98 -15.72
CA ARG A 112 8.82 7.73 -15.98
C ARG A 112 9.20 6.25 -15.93
N GLY A 113 8.22 5.36 -15.78
CA GLY A 113 8.45 3.92 -15.63
C GLY A 113 9.01 3.53 -14.26
N ILE A 114 8.90 4.43 -13.28
CA ILE A 114 9.31 4.22 -11.88
C ILE A 114 8.07 3.76 -11.10
N VAL A 115 8.21 2.78 -10.21
CA VAL A 115 7.10 2.32 -9.36
C VAL A 115 6.93 3.29 -8.17
N PRO A 116 5.79 3.99 -8.02
CA PRO A 116 5.50 4.76 -6.83
C PRO A 116 5.11 3.84 -5.67
N VAL A 117 5.70 4.08 -4.50
CA VAL A 117 5.22 3.55 -3.22
C VAL A 117 4.73 4.72 -2.38
N VAL A 118 3.42 4.78 -2.14
CA VAL A 118 2.76 5.89 -1.47
C VAL A 118 2.63 5.61 0.02
N LEU A 119 3.26 6.43 0.85
CA LEU A 119 3.03 6.45 2.29
C LEU A 119 1.82 7.34 2.52
N GLY A 120 0.70 6.74 2.89
CA GLY A 120 -0.59 7.38 2.88
C GLY A 120 -0.88 8.27 4.08
N GLY A 121 -1.99 8.99 3.96
CA GLY A 121 -2.81 9.41 5.06
C GLY A 121 -4.08 8.56 5.07
N ASP A 122 -5.27 9.16 5.07
CA ASP A 122 -6.52 8.40 4.96
C ASP A 122 -6.66 7.67 3.60
N HIS A 123 -7.53 6.67 3.52
CA HIS A 123 -7.66 5.83 2.32
C HIS A 123 -8.20 6.58 1.09
N SER A 124 -8.74 7.81 1.25
CA SER A 124 -9.22 8.59 0.10
C SER A 124 -8.11 8.94 -0.90
N ILE A 125 -6.85 8.94 -0.45
CA ILE A 125 -5.67 9.22 -1.30
C ILE A 125 -5.41 8.16 -2.36
N THR A 126 -5.96 6.95 -2.20
CA THR A 126 -5.82 5.89 -3.20
C THR A 126 -6.56 6.23 -4.48
N TRP A 127 -7.68 6.98 -4.40
CA TRP A 127 -8.40 7.42 -5.60
C TRP A 127 -7.51 8.24 -6.55
N PRO A 128 -6.91 9.38 -6.15
CA PRO A 128 -6.00 10.11 -7.04
C PRO A 128 -4.73 9.32 -7.38
N SER A 129 -4.21 8.48 -6.46
CA SER A 129 -2.98 7.72 -6.68
C SER A 129 -3.15 6.61 -7.74
N ALA A 130 -4.15 5.75 -7.59
CA ALA A 130 -4.45 4.70 -8.56
C ALA A 130 -4.93 5.27 -9.90
N THR A 131 -5.63 6.41 -9.91
CA THR A 131 -5.99 7.10 -11.15
C THR A 131 -4.72 7.55 -11.90
N ALA A 132 -3.73 8.12 -11.22
CA ALA A 132 -2.46 8.52 -11.83
C ALA A 132 -1.71 7.33 -12.46
N VAL A 133 -1.77 6.16 -11.82
CA VAL A 133 -1.17 4.92 -12.32
C VAL A 133 -1.93 4.41 -13.55
N ALA A 134 -3.26 4.45 -13.52
CA ALA A 134 -4.11 4.10 -14.66
C ALA A 134 -3.94 5.06 -15.85
N ASP A 135 -3.70 6.36 -15.62
CA ASP A 135 -3.39 7.34 -16.68
C ASP A 135 -2.16 6.91 -17.52
N VAL A 136 -1.19 6.24 -16.88
CA VAL A 136 0.06 5.81 -17.50
C VAL A 136 -0.06 4.42 -18.13
N HIS A 137 -0.65 3.46 -17.41
CA HIS A 137 -0.71 2.06 -17.85
C HIS A 137 -1.95 1.72 -18.69
N GLY A 138 -2.93 2.62 -18.74
CA GLY A 138 -4.19 2.44 -19.43
C GLY A 138 -5.33 2.09 -18.46
N TYR A 139 -6.47 2.76 -18.65
CA TYR A 139 -7.69 2.49 -17.91
C TYR A 139 -8.15 1.06 -18.18
N GLY A 140 -8.43 0.31 -17.11
CA GLY A 140 -8.74 -1.13 -17.21
C GLY A 140 -7.55 -2.05 -17.41
N ASN A 141 -6.31 -1.55 -17.32
CA ASN A 141 -5.12 -2.40 -17.38
C ASN A 141 -4.42 -2.61 -16.02
N VAL A 142 -4.93 -1.93 -14.98
CA VAL A 142 -4.46 -2.04 -13.61
C VAL A 142 -5.50 -2.83 -12.82
N GLY A 143 -5.06 -3.83 -12.06
CA GLY A 143 -5.86 -4.53 -11.06
C GLY A 143 -5.45 -4.11 -9.66
N ILE A 144 -6.42 -4.05 -8.74
CA ILE A 144 -6.19 -3.68 -7.34
C ILE A 144 -6.40 -4.89 -6.45
N VAL A 145 -5.38 -5.21 -5.66
CA VAL A 145 -5.53 -6.02 -4.45
C VAL A 145 -5.57 -5.06 -3.26
N HIS A 146 -6.66 -5.12 -2.52
CA HIS A 146 -7.03 -4.19 -1.46
C HIS A 146 -7.12 -4.94 -0.13
N PHE A 147 -6.15 -4.72 0.75
CA PHE A 147 -6.18 -5.24 2.11
C PHE A 147 -6.83 -4.21 3.01
N ASP A 148 -7.99 -4.55 3.57
CA ASP A 148 -8.79 -3.61 4.36
C ASP A 148 -9.81 -4.35 5.24
N ALA A 149 -10.16 -3.76 6.39
CA ALA A 149 -11.33 -4.20 7.15
C ALA A 149 -12.66 -3.81 6.48
N HIS A 150 -12.65 -2.73 5.70
CA HIS A 150 -13.80 -2.07 5.09
C HIS A 150 -13.77 -2.18 3.56
N ALA A 151 -14.93 -2.04 2.94
CA ALA A 151 -15.05 -2.19 1.49
C ALA A 151 -14.72 -0.90 0.69
N ASP A 152 -14.69 0.26 1.33
CA ASP A 152 -14.40 1.58 0.72
C ASP A 152 -15.11 1.91 -0.60
N THR A 153 -16.34 1.40 -0.72
CA THR A 153 -17.21 1.49 -1.91
C THR A 153 -18.50 2.28 -1.67
N ALA A 154 -18.56 3.12 -0.64
CA ALA A 154 -19.72 3.98 -0.40
C ALA A 154 -19.96 4.93 -1.59
N ASP A 155 -21.22 5.22 -1.90
CA ASP A 155 -21.55 6.28 -2.87
C ASP A 155 -21.26 7.66 -2.31
N GLU A 156 -21.54 7.89 -1.04
CA GLU A 156 -21.18 9.11 -0.35
C GLU A 156 -21.18 8.80 1.15
N ILE A 157 -20.48 9.62 1.91
CA ILE A 157 -20.58 9.61 3.37
C ILE A 157 -20.95 11.02 3.80
N GLU A 158 -22.18 11.17 4.29
CA GLU A 158 -22.74 12.46 4.75
C GLU A 158 -22.61 13.59 3.71
N GLY A 159 -22.81 13.28 2.43
CA GLY A 159 -22.67 14.22 1.32
C GLY A 159 -21.23 14.41 0.81
N ASN A 160 -20.25 13.73 1.39
CA ASN A 160 -18.86 13.75 0.92
C ASN A 160 -18.60 12.62 -0.09
N LEU A 161 -18.29 13.00 -1.33
CA LEU A 161 -17.97 12.08 -2.42
C LEU A 161 -16.50 11.62 -2.44
N ALA A 162 -15.65 12.24 -1.63
CA ALA A 162 -14.21 12.04 -1.55
C ALA A 162 -13.78 11.72 -0.10
N SER A 163 -14.59 10.92 0.59
CA SER A 163 -14.29 10.41 1.93
C SER A 163 -13.43 9.15 1.83
N HIS A 164 -12.75 8.79 2.92
CA HIS A 164 -11.94 7.58 2.98
C HIS A 164 -12.73 6.28 2.70
N GLY A 165 -14.04 6.23 2.94
CA GLY A 165 -14.88 5.07 2.59
C GLY A 165 -15.48 5.08 1.17
N THR A 166 -15.06 5.99 0.29
CA THR A 166 -15.54 6.11 -1.11
C THR A 166 -14.53 5.82 -2.25
N PRO A 167 -13.20 5.69 -2.03
CA PRO A 167 -12.22 5.76 -3.12
C PRO A 167 -12.36 4.62 -4.14
N MET A 168 -12.69 3.40 -3.70
CA MET A 168 -12.79 2.24 -4.58
C MET A 168 -13.97 2.40 -5.54
N ARG A 169 -15.09 2.93 -5.05
CA ARG A 169 -16.24 3.23 -5.91
C ARG A 169 -15.91 4.27 -6.97
N ARG A 170 -15.14 5.29 -6.64
CA ARG A 170 -14.70 6.31 -7.61
C ARG A 170 -13.79 5.78 -8.69
N LEU A 171 -12.88 4.89 -8.32
CA LEU A 171 -12.01 4.21 -9.29
C LEU A 171 -12.81 3.34 -10.27
N ILE A 172 -13.86 2.68 -9.77
CA ILE A 172 -14.76 1.85 -10.59
C ILE A 172 -15.63 2.71 -11.51
N GLU A 173 -16.30 3.73 -10.98
CA GLU A 173 -17.20 4.59 -11.76
C GLU A 173 -16.48 5.41 -12.82
N SER A 174 -15.23 5.84 -12.55
CA SER A 174 -14.40 6.55 -13.53
C SER A 174 -13.86 5.63 -14.65
N GLY A 175 -13.94 4.31 -14.47
CA GLY A 175 -13.35 3.31 -15.37
C GLY A 175 -11.83 3.19 -15.27
N ALA A 176 -11.18 3.90 -14.34
CA ALA A 176 -9.74 3.79 -14.12
C ALA A 176 -9.35 2.35 -13.77
N VAL A 177 -10.11 1.74 -12.85
CA VAL A 177 -10.00 0.32 -12.47
C VAL A 177 -11.41 -0.28 -12.45
N PRO A 178 -11.78 -1.16 -13.41
CA PRO A 178 -13.09 -1.82 -13.43
C PRO A 178 -13.30 -2.69 -12.18
N GLY A 179 -14.54 -2.81 -11.70
CA GLY A 179 -14.87 -3.65 -10.53
C GLY A 179 -14.41 -5.11 -10.65
N THR A 180 -14.43 -5.66 -11.87
CA THR A 180 -13.91 -7.01 -12.15
C THR A 180 -12.41 -7.20 -11.92
N HIS A 181 -11.67 -6.11 -11.67
CA HIS A 181 -10.22 -6.08 -11.42
C HIS A 181 -9.90 -5.73 -9.96
N PHE A 182 -10.91 -5.71 -9.09
CA PHE A 182 -10.75 -5.51 -7.65
C PHE A 182 -10.87 -6.82 -6.88
N ILE A 183 -9.91 -7.04 -5.98
CA ILE A 183 -9.95 -8.08 -4.97
C ILE A 183 -9.75 -7.47 -3.60
N GLN A 184 -10.71 -7.68 -2.71
CA GLN A 184 -10.62 -7.22 -1.33
C GLN A 184 -10.33 -8.38 -0.39
N VAL A 185 -9.46 -8.17 0.60
CA VAL A 185 -9.07 -9.21 1.56
C VAL A 185 -9.09 -8.63 2.96
N GLY A 186 -9.85 -9.24 3.86
CA GLY A 186 -9.93 -8.85 5.27
C GLY A 186 -11.24 -8.18 5.69
N LEU A 187 -12.23 -8.12 4.79
CA LEU A 187 -13.52 -7.46 5.06
C LEU A 187 -14.19 -8.07 6.29
N ARG A 188 -14.62 -7.21 7.21
CA ARG A 188 -15.27 -7.59 8.48
C ARG A 188 -16.03 -6.42 9.09
N GLY A 189 -16.62 -6.64 10.26
CA GLY A 189 -17.38 -5.62 10.97
C GLY A 189 -18.81 -5.47 10.44
N TYR A 190 -19.36 -4.27 10.60
CA TYR A 190 -20.79 -3.97 10.36
C TYR A 190 -21.05 -3.12 9.12
N TRP A 191 -20.07 -2.99 8.23
CA TRP A 191 -20.16 -2.19 7.01
C TRP A 191 -19.42 -2.92 5.86
N PRO A 192 -19.89 -2.86 4.60
CA PRO A 192 -20.99 -2.04 4.08
C PRO A 192 -22.40 -2.63 4.23
N PRO A 193 -23.46 -1.82 4.05
CA PRO A 193 -24.84 -2.30 3.99
C PRO A 193 -25.12 -3.17 2.76
N GLN A 194 -26.25 -3.87 2.77
CA GLN A 194 -26.59 -4.87 1.75
C GLN A 194 -26.64 -4.32 0.32
N ASP A 195 -27.20 -3.13 0.13
CA ASP A 195 -27.30 -2.46 -1.17
C ASP A 195 -25.92 -2.15 -1.77
N THR A 196 -24.96 -1.78 -0.94
CA THR A 196 -23.57 -1.58 -1.36
C THR A 196 -22.91 -2.90 -1.73
N PHE A 197 -23.15 -4.00 -0.99
CA PHE A 197 -22.69 -5.34 -1.41
C PHE A 197 -23.33 -5.80 -2.73
N GLU A 198 -24.61 -5.51 -2.94
CA GLU A 198 -25.30 -5.80 -4.20
C GLU A 198 -24.65 -5.03 -5.35
N TRP A 199 -24.35 -3.73 -5.15
CA TRP A 199 -23.60 -2.93 -6.11
C TRP A 199 -22.20 -3.50 -6.40
N MET A 200 -21.42 -3.87 -5.37
CA MET A 200 -20.09 -4.49 -5.55
C MET A 200 -20.17 -5.76 -6.41
N LYS A 201 -21.19 -6.59 -6.16
CA LYS A 201 -21.45 -7.80 -6.93
C LYS A 201 -21.83 -7.49 -8.39
N GLU A 202 -22.65 -6.47 -8.63
CA GLU A 202 -23.00 -6.01 -9.98
C GLU A 202 -21.78 -5.50 -10.76
N GLN A 203 -20.83 -4.85 -10.07
CA GLN A 203 -19.55 -4.43 -10.65
C GLN A 203 -18.56 -5.60 -10.86
N GLY A 204 -18.89 -6.79 -10.34
CA GLY A 204 -18.09 -8.01 -10.48
C GLY A 204 -16.85 -8.06 -9.59
N MET A 205 -16.86 -7.32 -8.47
CA MET A 205 -15.79 -7.37 -7.47
C MET A 205 -15.67 -8.74 -6.83
N VAL A 206 -14.46 -9.10 -6.40
CA VAL A 206 -14.21 -10.25 -5.54
C VAL A 206 -13.78 -9.76 -4.16
N TRP A 207 -14.23 -10.44 -3.12
CA TRP A 207 -13.83 -10.14 -1.75
C TRP A 207 -13.69 -11.41 -0.92
N HIS A 208 -12.79 -11.36 0.05
CA HIS A 208 -12.56 -12.39 1.04
C HIS A 208 -12.73 -11.80 2.42
N THR A 209 -13.74 -12.27 3.14
CA THR A 209 -14.05 -11.80 4.49
C THR A 209 -13.15 -12.46 5.53
N MET A 210 -13.02 -11.87 6.72
CA MET A 210 -12.32 -12.55 7.82
C MET A 210 -13.02 -13.84 8.26
N GLN A 211 -14.35 -13.96 8.10
CA GLN A 211 -15.07 -15.21 8.36
C GLN A 211 -14.61 -16.32 7.41
N GLU A 212 -14.50 -16.02 6.12
CA GLU A 212 -13.99 -16.96 5.13
C GLU A 212 -12.54 -17.37 5.42
N ILE A 213 -11.68 -16.41 5.77
CA ILE A 213 -10.28 -16.66 6.13
C ILE A 213 -10.19 -17.55 7.37
N TRP A 214 -11.08 -17.39 8.34
CA TRP A 214 -11.15 -18.24 9.52
C TRP A 214 -11.61 -19.66 9.20
N ASP A 215 -12.63 -19.82 8.34
CA ASP A 215 -13.19 -21.13 7.97
C ASP A 215 -12.25 -21.94 7.06
N ARG A 216 -11.63 -21.30 6.06
CA ARG A 216 -10.79 -21.95 5.04
C ARG A 216 -9.30 -21.95 5.40
N GLY A 217 -8.90 -21.07 6.30
CA GLY A 217 -7.51 -20.81 6.63
C GLY A 217 -6.85 -19.82 5.66
N PHE A 218 -5.99 -18.97 6.23
CA PHE A 218 -5.32 -17.88 5.52
C PHE A 218 -4.57 -18.33 4.25
N LYS A 219 -3.88 -19.47 4.30
CA LYS A 219 -3.08 -19.96 3.16
C LYS A 219 -3.93 -20.30 1.93
N GLU A 220 -5.13 -20.86 2.12
CA GLU A 220 -6.00 -21.21 1.00
C GLU A 220 -6.58 -19.96 0.33
N VAL A 221 -7.06 -19.02 1.14
CA VAL A 221 -7.54 -17.71 0.66
C VAL A 221 -6.41 -16.93 -0.01
N MET A 222 -5.19 -17.00 0.53
CA MET A 222 -4.02 -16.39 -0.07
C MET A 222 -3.75 -16.93 -1.49
N VAL A 223 -3.79 -18.24 -1.70
CA VAL A 223 -3.60 -18.83 -3.04
C VAL A 223 -4.65 -18.33 -4.02
N ASP A 224 -5.91 -18.27 -3.59
CA ASP A 224 -7.00 -17.72 -4.40
C ASP A 224 -6.76 -16.25 -4.74
N ALA A 225 -6.49 -15.42 -3.74
CA ALA A 225 -6.28 -13.99 -3.92
C ALA A 225 -5.06 -13.71 -4.81
N VAL A 226 -3.95 -14.43 -4.64
CA VAL A 226 -2.77 -14.32 -5.52
C VAL A 226 -3.10 -14.73 -6.95
N GLY A 227 -3.78 -15.86 -7.15
CA GLY A 227 -4.13 -16.38 -8.48
C GLY A 227 -5.17 -15.52 -9.20
N GLN A 228 -6.05 -14.86 -8.46
CA GLN A 228 -7.09 -14.01 -9.01
C GLN A 228 -6.62 -12.58 -9.28
N ALA A 229 -5.65 -12.07 -8.49
CA ALA A 229 -5.20 -10.66 -8.44
C ALA A 229 -5.09 -10.00 -9.81
N LEU A 230 -4.54 -10.71 -10.78
CA LEU A 230 -4.31 -10.23 -12.14
C LEU A 230 -4.90 -11.12 -13.23
N SER A 231 -5.90 -11.95 -12.90
CA SER A 231 -6.57 -12.79 -13.92
C SER A 231 -7.17 -12.01 -15.09
N LYS A 232 -7.33 -10.68 -14.93
CA LYS A 232 -7.92 -9.76 -15.91
C LYS A 232 -7.11 -8.46 -16.12
N ALA A 233 -5.93 -8.31 -15.51
CA ALA A 233 -5.13 -7.08 -15.59
C ALA A 233 -3.64 -7.40 -15.78
N ASP A 234 -2.90 -6.52 -16.46
CA ASP A 234 -1.45 -6.72 -16.69
C ASP A 234 -0.58 -6.21 -15.54
N LYS A 235 -1.11 -5.25 -14.76
CA LYS A 235 -0.38 -4.53 -13.71
C LYS A 235 -1.07 -4.60 -12.36
N LEU A 236 -0.31 -4.80 -11.29
CA LEU A 236 -0.79 -4.80 -9.91
C LEU A 236 -0.62 -3.42 -9.25
N TYR A 237 -1.72 -2.87 -8.76
CA TYR A 237 -1.71 -1.85 -7.72
C TYR A 237 -2.07 -2.52 -6.40
N LEU A 238 -1.17 -2.44 -5.42
CA LEU A 238 -1.39 -3.00 -4.09
C LEU A 238 -1.80 -1.89 -3.12
N SER A 239 -3.02 -1.94 -2.61
CA SER A 239 -3.54 -0.99 -1.63
C SER A 239 -3.60 -1.66 -0.26
N VAL A 240 -2.91 -1.12 0.74
CA VAL A 240 -2.89 -1.69 2.09
C VAL A 240 -3.38 -0.68 3.10
N ASP A 241 -4.64 -0.83 3.52
CA ASP A 241 -5.13 -0.23 4.76
C ASP A 241 -4.52 -0.96 5.96
N ILE A 242 -3.87 -0.23 6.86
CA ILE A 242 -3.28 -0.84 8.04
C ILE A 242 -4.33 -1.41 8.99
N ASP A 243 -5.58 -0.93 8.91
CA ASP A 243 -6.70 -1.42 9.71
C ASP A 243 -7.19 -2.82 9.29
N VAL A 244 -6.69 -3.39 8.19
CA VAL A 244 -6.87 -4.81 7.87
C VAL A 244 -6.33 -5.70 8.97
N LEU A 245 -5.29 -5.24 9.67
CA LEU A 245 -4.71 -5.92 10.80
C LEU A 245 -5.64 -5.83 12.02
N ASP A 246 -5.61 -6.87 12.84
CA ASP A 246 -6.26 -6.79 14.14
C ASP A 246 -5.69 -5.61 14.96
N PRO A 247 -6.49 -4.86 15.73
CA PRO A 247 -6.01 -3.76 16.56
C PRO A 247 -4.94 -4.15 17.58
N ALA A 248 -4.77 -5.44 17.88
CA ALA A 248 -3.63 -5.95 18.65
C ALA A 248 -2.27 -5.76 17.93
N HIS A 249 -2.29 -5.65 16.60
CA HIS A 249 -1.13 -5.45 15.74
C HIS A 249 -1.05 -4.03 15.16
N ALA A 250 -2.19 -3.38 14.93
CA ALA A 250 -2.28 -2.03 14.37
C ALA A 250 -3.28 -1.15 15.15
N PRO A 251 -3.01 -0.81 16.43
CA PRO A 251 -3.91 0.05 17.21
C PRO A 251 -4.00 1.50 16.69
N GLY A 252 -2.97 1.94 15.96
CA GLY A 252 -2.77 3.29 15.45
C GLY A 252 -3.46 3.57 14.13
N THR A 253 -4.79 3.41 14.08
CA THR A 253 -5.62 3.67 12.89
C THR A 253 -6.92 4.40 13.25
N GLY A 254 -7.56 5.01 12.26
CA GLY A 254 -8.79 5.78 12.40
C GLY A 254 -10.03 4.94 12.76
N THR A 255 -10.13 3.75 12.17
CA THR A 255 -11.32 2.88 12.21
C THR A 255 -10.97 1.43 12.60
N PRO A 256 -10.37 1.18 13.78
CA PRO A 256 -9.95 -0.16 14.15
C PRO A 256 -11.14 -1.11 14.30
N GLU A 257 -11.10 -2.25 13.61
CA GLU A 257 -12.12 -3.30 13.66
C GLU A 257 -11.53 -4.60 14.22
N PRO A 258 -11.98 -5.13 15.37
CA PRO A 258 -11.45 -6.37 15.96
C PRO A 258 -11.64 -7.63 15.09
N GLY A 259 -10.80 -8.65 15.30
CA GLY A 259 -10.87 -9.92 14.57
C GLY A 259 -10.20 -9.90 13.20
N GLY A 260 -9.14 -9.08 13.06
CA GLY A 260 -8.43 -8.87 11.80
C GLY A 260 -7.28 -9.85 11.54
N LEU A 261 -6.49 -9.55 10.52
CA LEU A 261 -5.30 -10.33 10.18
C LEU A 261 -4.20 -10.17 11.23
N THR A 262 -3.33 -11.17 11.32
CA THR A 262 -2.05 -11.02 12.02
C THR A 262 -1.04 -10.31 11.10
N SER A 263 -0.09 -9.55 11.67
CA SER A 263 0.99 -8.95 10.86
C SER A 263 1.75 -10.01 10.08
N ALA A 264 1.94 -11.18 10.67
CA ALA A 264 2.67 -12.29 10.07
C ALA A 264 2.03 -12.77 8.75
N ASP A 265 0.70 -12.76 8.68
CA ASP A 265 -0.06 -13.17 7.50
C ASP A 265 -0.04 -12.10 6.42
N LEU A 266 -0.35 -10.84 6.76
CA LEU A 266 -0.32 -9.71 5.84
C LEU A 266 1.05 -9.57 5.16
N LEU A 267 2.13 -9.56 5.94
CA LEU A 267 3.49 -9.35 5.45
C LEU A 267 3.91 -10.42 4.42
N ARG A 268 3.56 -11.69 4.67
CA ARG A 268 3.86 -12.78 3.74
C ARG A 268 3.08 -12.66 2.44
N MET A 269 1.82 -12.25 2.53
CA MET A 269 0.95 -12.10 1.37
C MET A 269 1.39 -10.92 0.50
N VAL A 270 1.71 -9.77 1.10
CA VAL A 270 2.28 -8.60 0.41
C VAL A 270 3.54 -9.00 -0.37
N ARG A 271 4.48 -9.70 0.29
CA ARG A 271 5.69 -10.22 -0.36
C ARG A 271 5.37 -11.13 -1.54
N GLN A 272 4.43 -12.07 -1.36
CA GLN A 272 4.05 -13.03 -2.39
C GLN A 272 3.46 -12.33 -3.61
N LEU A 273 2.53 -11.38 -3.40
CA LEU A 273 1.92 -10.61 -4.49
C LEU A 273 2.95 -9.82 -5.29
N CYS A 274 3.86 -9.11 -4.61
CA CYS A 274 4.90 -8.34 -5.26
C CYS A 274 5.98 -9.20 -5.94
N TYR A 275 6.12 -10.47 -5.54
CA TYR A 275 6.96 -11.45 -6.22
C TYR A 275 6.30 -12.02 -7.48
N GLU A 276 5.02 -12.41 -7.39
CA GLU A 276 4.31 -13.09 -8.48
C GLU A 276 3.81 -12.16 -9.58
N HIS A 277 3.61 -10.88 -9.28
CA HIS A 277 2.99 -9.92 -10.20
C HIS A 277 3.90 -8.78 -10.61
N ASP A 278 3.57 -8.13 -11.73
CA ASP A 278 4.24 -6.91 -12.19
C ASP A 278 3.59 -5.70 -11.50
N VAL A 279 4.27 -5.17 -10.48
CA VAL A 279 3.76 -4.11 -9.61
C VAL A 279 3.87 -2.75 -10.32
N ALA A 280 2.73 -2.09 -10.49
CA ALA A 280 2.66 -0.72 -10.99
C ALA A 280 2.69 0.32 -9.87
N ALA A 281 2.17 0.01 -8.68
CA ALA A 281 2.29 0.87 -7.49
C ALA A 281 1.91 0.12 -6.21
N VAL A 282 2.29 0.70 -5.07
CA VAL A 282 1.85 0.26 -3.74
C VAL A 282 1.43 1.49 -2.94
N ASP A 283 0.41 1.39 -2.10
CA ASP A 283 0.18 2.33 -1.01
C ASP A 283 -0.01 1.63 0.34
N VAL A 284 0.31 2.37 1.40
CA VAL A 284 0.05 1.96 2.79
C VAL A 284 -0.61 3.14 3.51
N VAL A 285 -1.86 2.98 3.92
CA VAL A 285 -2.74 4.07 4.37
C VAL A 285 -3.25 3.87 5.81
N GLU A 286 -3.97 4.87 6.32
CA GLU A 286 -4.64 4.93 7.63
C GLU A 286 -3.74 4.79 8.87
N VAL A 287 -2.42 4.88 8.71
CA VAL A 287 -1.49 4.96 9.85
C VAL A 287 -1.68 6.30 10.58
N ALA A 288 -2.28 6.25 11.76
CA ALA A 288 -2.55 7.38 12.63
C ALA A 288 -1.69 7.30 13.91
N PRO A 289 -0.48 7.93 13.93
CA PRO A 289 0.49 7.76 15.00
C PRO A 289 0.00 8.18 16.39
N ALA A 290 -0.99 9.08 16.46
CA ALA A 290 -1.58 9.54 17.72
C ALA A 290 -2.30 8.43 18.52
N TYR A 291 -2.69 7.35 17.84
CA TYR A 291 -3.35 6.18 18.45
C TYR A 291 -2.43 4.96 18.52
N ASP A 292 -1.22 5.06 17.98
CA ASP A 292 -0.28 3.95 18.00
C ASP A 292 0.30 3.74 19.41
N HIS A 293 0.61 2.49 19.73
CA HIS A 293 1.20 2.12 21.02
C HIS A 293 2.52 1.41 20.77
N ALA A 294 3.60 1.92 21.36
CA ALA A 294 4.94 1.37 21.20
C ALA A 294 5.33 1.12 19.73
N GLU A 295 4.86 2.00 18.84
CA GLU A 295 5.18 1.99 17.41
C GLU A 295 4.74 0.70 16.68
N LEU A 296 3.79 -0.07 17.22
CA LEU A 296 3.37 -1.35 16.63
C LEU A 296 2.83 -1.15 15.21
N THR A 297 1.95 -0.17 15.04
CA THR A 297 1.28 0.11 13.75
C THR A 297 2.27 0.66 12.75
N VAL A 298 3.09 1.63 13.18
CA VAL A 298 4.10 2.23 12.32
C VAL A 298 5.13 1.19 11.88
N ASN A 299 5.59 0.30 12.77
CA ASN A 299 6.49 -0.80 12.41
C ASN A 299 5.83 -1.79 11.44
N ALA A 300 4.54 -2.10 11.62
CA ALA A 300 3.80 -2.97 10.71
C ALA A 300 3.72 -2.34 9.30
N ALA A 301 3.31 -1.07 9.20
CA ALA A 301 3.24 -0.33 7.94
C ALA A 301 4.60 -0.18 7.25
N HIS A 302 5.65 0.13 8.02
CA HIS A 302 7.03 0.16 7.50
C HIS A 302 7.44 -1.20 6.93
N ARG A 303 7.12 -2.29 7.64
CA ARG A 303 7.45 -3.65 7.20
C ARG A 303 6.63 -4.07 5.98
N VAL A 304 5.38 -3.62 5.83
CA VAL A 304 4.58 -3.82 4.59
C VAL A 304 5.34 -3.28 3.37
N VAL A 305 5.87 -2.05 3.45
CA VAL A 305 6.66 -1.48 2.36
C VAL A 305 7.92 -2.32 2.10
N PHE A 306 8.66 -2.71 3.14
CA PHE A 306 9.85 -3.56 2.98
C PHE A 306 9.54 -4.93 2.36
N GLU A 307 8.42 -5.55 2.70
CA GLU A 307 8.00 -6.84 2.11
C GLU A 307 7.59 -6.68 0.64
N ALA A 308 6.95 -5.56 0.28
CA ALA A 308 6.66 -5.24 -1.12
C ALA A 308 7.97 -5.08 -1.92
N LEU A 309 8.92 -4.29 -1.41
CA LEU A 309 10.25 -4.13 -2.01
C LEU A 309 10.99 -5.48 -2.10
N SER A 310 10.90 -6.30 -1.06
CA SER A 310 11.55 -7.62 -1.02
C SER A 310 10.97 -8.59 -2.05
N GLY A 311 9.66 -8.59 -2.25
CA GLY A 311 9.00 -9.37 -3.30
C GLY A 311 9.47 -8.97 -4.69
N MET A 312 9.48 -7.65 -4.96
CA MET A 312 9.98 -7.10 -6.24
C MET A 312 11.46 -7.42 -6.48
N ALA A 313 12.30 -7.29 -5.45
CA ALA A 313 13.73 -7.61 -5.51
C ALA A 313 13.98 -9.10 -5.80
N ALA A 314 13.26 -9.99 -5.11
CA ALA A 314 13.35 -11.44 -5.35
C ALA A 314 12.92 -11.80 -6.77
N ARG A 315 11.81 -11.23 -7.27
CA ARG A 315 11.35 -11.42 -8.65
C ARG A 315 12.44 -11.06 -9.66
N ARG A 316 13.09 -9.90 -9.47
CA ARG A 316 14.16 -9.43 -10.35
C ARG A 316 15.42 -10.31 -10.29
N ARG A 317 15.83 -10.72 -9.09
CA ARG A 317 16.95 -11.66 -8.89
C ARG A 317 16.73 -12.95 -9.67
N ASP A 318 15.55 -13.55 -9.50
CA ASP A 318 15.26 -14.87 -10.05
C ASP A 318 15.09 -14.78 -11.58
N GLN A 319 14.55 -13.67 -12.11
CA GLN A 319 14.52 -13.37 -13.54
C GLN A 319 15.91 -13.18 -14.16
N ALA A 320 16.88 -12.64 -13.40
CA ALA A 320 18.26 -12.48 -13.84
C ALA A 320 19.06 -13.80 -13.85
N GLY A 321 18.47 -14.92 -13.43
CA GLY A 321 19.13 -16.22 -13.36
C GLY A 321 20.21 -16.31 -12.28
N ALA A 322 20.20 -15.39 -11.30
CA ALA A 322 21.06 -15.50 -10.13
C ALA A 322 20.58 -16.65 -9.24
N ASN A 323 21.52 -17.43 -8.68
CA ASN A 323 21.16 -18.55 -7.81
C ASN A 323 20.27 -18.07 -6.66
N PRO A 324 19.16 -18.77 -6.33
CA PRO A 324 18.38 -18.45 -5.16
C PRO A 324 19.28 -18.47 -3.93
N GLY A 325 19.11 -17.47 -3.07
CA GLY A 325 19.62 -17.49 -1.70
C GLY A 325 19.15 -18.76 -0.95
N PRO A 326 19.70 -19.04 0.24
CA PRO A 326 19.43 -20.29 0.96
C PRO A 326 17.93 -20.64 0.98
N PRO A 327 17.59 -21.92 0.80
CA PRO A 327 16.21 -22.34 0.63
C PRO A 327 15.37 -21.94 1.85
N SER A 328 14.26 -21.25 1.60
CA SER A 328 13.11 -21.23 2.51
C SER A 328 12.81 -22.66 2.95
N PRO A 329 12.59 -22.94 4.26
CA PRO A 329 12.18 -24.26 4.70
C PRO A 329 10.86 -24.59 4.01
N GLN A 330 10.94 -25.41 2.96
CA GLN A 330 9.79 -25.89 2.22
C GLN A 330 8.77 -26.45 3.22
N SER A 331 7.55 -25.91 3.14
CA SER A 331 6.36 -26.52 3.70
C SER A 331 6.26 -27.96 3.21
N ARG A 332 6.52 -28.91 4.11
CA ARG A 332 5.90 -30.23 4.04
C ARG A 332 4.51 -30.17 4.65
#